data_AF-A0A1I6FD89-F1
#
_entry.id   AF-A0A1I6FD89-F1
#
_cell.length_a   1.000
_cell.length_b   1.000
_cell.length_c   1.000
_cell.angle_alpha   90.00
_cell.angle_beta   90.00
_cell.angle_gamma   90.00
#
_symmetry.space_group_name_H-M   'P 1'
#
loop_
_entity.id
_entity.type
_entity.pdbx_description
1 polymer ?
#
loop_
_entity_poly.entity_id
_entity_poly.type
_entity_poly.pdbx_seq_one_letter_code
_entity_poly.pdbx_strand_id
1 'polypeptide(L)'
;MRLLFEVTGVVHAPLEDVRARMFADVGESGSHRLVDRDQGVIAYWGDWWYRGEDSLHPHPEGALVRHRVYNIARQGNWAPYLANKLFLGYRARLEASMRERVRQLEG
;
A
#
# COMPACT_ATOMS: atom_id res chain seq x y z
N MET A 1 6.48 7.30 13.09
CA MET A 1 6.48 6.59 11.79
C MET A 1 7.31 7.39 10.80
N ARG A 2 8.16 6.73 10.01
CA ARG A 2 8.94 7.37 8.94
C ARG A 2 8.58 6.75 7.60
N LEU A 3 8.21 7.55 6.61
CA LEU A 3 7.96 7.07 5.24
C LEU A 3 9.27 6.58 4.63
N LEU A 4 9.25 5.38 4.06
CA LEU A 4 10.37 4.76 3.34
C LEU A 4 10.16 4.80 1.84
N PHE A 5 8.98 4.38 1.39
CA PHE A 5 8.62 4.34 -0.02
C PHE A 5 7.19 4.77 -0.23
N GLU A 6 6.96 5.37 -1.38
CA GLU A 6 5.65 5.65 -1.92
C GLU A 6 5.67 5.23 -3.39
N VAL A 7 4.64 4.50 -3.81
CA VAL A 7 4.36 4.24 -5.21
C VAL A 7 2.88 4.51 -5.46
N THR A 8 2.58 5.03 -6.63
CA THR A 8 1.22 5.36 -7.05
C THR A 8 0.91 4.73 -8.39
N GLY A 9 -0.34 4.38 -8.60
CA GLY A 9 -0.88 3.90 -9.87
C GLY A 9 -2.24 4.53 -10.12
N VAL A 10 -2.48 4.96 -11.35
CA VAL A 10 -3.80 5.42 -11.79
C VAL A 10 -4.54 4.23 -12.37
N VAL A 11 -5.77 4.04 -11.92
CA VAL A 11 -6.73 3.06 -12.44
C VAL A 11 -7.77 3.82 -13.24
N HIS A 12 -7.92 3.49 -14.52
CA HIS A 12 -8.84 4.17 -15.43
C HIS A 12 -10.28 3.66 -15.27
N ALA A 13 -10.79 3.71 -14.04
CA ALA A 13 -12.14 3.31 -13.69
C ALA A 13 -12.71 4.24 -12.61
N PRO A 14 -14.05 4.31 -12.45
CA PRO A 14 -14.67 5.11 -11.40
C PRO A 14 -14.17 4.72 -10.01
N LEU A 15 -13.93 5.72 -9.14
CA LEU A 15 -13.42 5.51 -7.78
C LEU A 15 -14.26 4.50 -6.98
N GLU A 16 -15.57 4.55 -7.11
CA GLU A 16 -16.49 3.65 -6.41
C GLU A 16 -16.33 2.18 -6.86
N ASP A 17 -16.11 1.95 -8.16
CA ASP A 17 -15.87 0.61 -8.70
C ASP A 17 -14.51 0.08 -8.22
N VAL A 18 -13.48 0.93 -8.22
CA VAL A 18 -12.15 0.59 -7.71
C VAL A 18 -12.19 0.32 -6.21
N ARG A 19 -12.98 1.09 -5.45
CA ARG A 19 -13.23 0.83 -4.01
C ARG A 19 -13.92 -0.52 -3.84
N ALA A 20 -15.00 -0.79 -4.56
CA ALA A 20 -15.69 -2.07 -4.46
C ALA A 20 -14.73 -3.25 -4.74
N ARG A 21 -13.91 -3.16 -5.78
CA ARG A 21 -12.91 -4.20 -6.14
C ARG A 21 -11.81 -4.34 -5.09
N MET A 22 -11.25 -3.22 -4.61
CA MET A 22 -10.18 -3.23 -3.61
C MET A 22 -10.63 -3.84 -2.27
N PHE A 23 -11.90 -3.67 -1.91
CA PHE A 23 -12.47 -4.17 -0.66
C PHE A 23 -13.25 -5.48 -0.80
N ALA A 24 -13.45 -6.02 -2.01
CA ALA A 24 -14.24 -7.23 -2.26
C ALA A 24 -13.71 -8.44 -1.47
N ASP A 25 -12.39 -8.65 -1.51
CA ASP A 25 -11.73 -9.79 -0.86
C ASP A 25 -10.96 -9.40 0.41
N VAL A 26 -11.03 -8.13 0.82
CA VAL A 26 -10.35 -7.72 2.05
C VAL A 26 -11.21 -8.12 3.24
N GLY A 27 -10.69 -9.07 4.02
CA GLY A 27 -11.27 -9.47 5.31
C GLY A 27 -11.35 -8.31 6.31
N GLU A 28 -11.69 -8.60 7.56
CA GLU A 28 -11.81 -7.57 8.58
C GLU A 28 -10.45 -7.09 9.13
N SER A 29 -10.50 -5.99 9.88
CA SER A 29 -9.38 -5.53 10.71
C SER A 29 -8.98 -6.62 11.72
N GLY A 30 -7.70 -6.68 12.05
CA GLY A 30 -7.14 -7.65 12.97
C GLY A 30 -5.85 -7.16 13.62
N SER A 31 -5.12 -8.07 14.27
CA SER A 31 -3.90 -7.73 15.03
C SER A 31 -2.83 -7.02 14.21
N HIS A 32 -2.73 -7.33 12.91
CA HIS A 32 -1.72 -6.82 11.97
C HIS A 32 -2.33 -6.15 10.74
N ARG A 33 -3.61 -5.79 10.78
CA ARG A 33 -4.35 -5.23 9.65
C ARG A 33 -5.42 -4.25 10.11
N LEU A 34 -5.53 -3.14 9.41
CA LEU A 34 -6.60 -2.17 9.53
C LEU A 34 -7.28 -2.04 8.18
N VAL A 35 -8.61 -2.20 8.17
CA VAL A 35 -9.46 -2.01 7.00
C VAL A 35 -10.44 -0.90 7.33
N ASP A 36 -10.26 0.26 6.71
CA ASP A 36 -11.14 1.42 6.80
C ASP A 36 -11.82 1.63 5.45
N ARG A 37 -13.06 1.11 5.35
CA ARG A 37 -13.87 1.17 4.13
C ARG A 37 -14.41 2.57 3.85
N ASP A 38 -14.55 3.40 4.87
CA ASP A 38 -15.05 4.77 4.74
C ASP A 38 -13.96 5.66 4.11
N GLN A 39 -12.75 5.60 4.68
CA GLN A 39 -11.60 6.36 4.20
C GLN A 39 -10.92 5.73 2.97
N GLY A 40 -11.29 4.51 2.59
CA GLY A 40 -10.68 3.82 1.44
C GLY A 40 -9.23 3.42 1.72
N VAL A 41 -8.94 3.02 2.97
CA VAL A 41 -7.60 2.70 3.44
C VAL A 41 -7.53 1.25 3.91
N ILE A 42 -6.50 0.54 3.47
CA ILE A 42 -6.10 -0.77 3.97
C ILE A 42 -4.66 -0.65 4.45
N ALA A 43 -4.44 -0.73 5.76
CA ALA A 43 -3.09 -0.78 6.32
C ALA A 43 -2.79 -2.17 6.87
N TYR A 44 -1.54 -2.58 6.80
CA TYR A 44 -1.05 -3.84 7.34
C TYR A 44 0.36 -3.65 7.87
N TRP A 45 0.70 -4.30 8.97
CA TRP A 45 2.01 -4.18 9.58
C TRP A 45 2.54 -5.53 10.05
N GLY A 46 3.86 -5.64 10.10
CA GLY A 46 4.53 -6.76 10.76
C GLY A 46 4.82 -6.45 12.21
N ASP A 47 5.38 -7.43 12.92
CA ASP A 47 5.69 -7.34 14.35
C ASP A 47 6.77 -6.30 14.72
N TRP A 48 7.59 -5.88 13.75
CA TRP A 48 8.80 -5.12 14.07
C TRP A 48 8.88 -3.73 13.43
N TRP A 49 9.19 -3.64 12.13
CA TRP A 49 9.51 -2.35 11.50
C TRP A 49 8.57 -1.97 10.37
N TYR A 50 7.87 -2.92 9.76
CA TYR A 50 7.16 -2.71 8.51
C TYR A 50 5.69 -2.36 8.71
N ARG A 51 5.21 -1.29 8.06
CA ARG A 51 3.79 -1.02 7.84
C ARG A 51 3.55 -0.58 6.39
N GLY A 52 2.75 -1.34 5.65
CA GLY A 52 2.22 -0.98 4.34
C GLY A 52 0.84 -0.34 4.47
N GLU A 53 0.53 0.66 3.65
CA GLU A 53 -0.75 1.36 3.64
C GLU A 53 -1.16 1.60 2.19
N ASP A 54 -2.30 1.02 1.82
CA ASP A 54 -2.97 1.22 0.56
C ASP A 54 -4.11 2.21 0.76
N SER A 55 -4.15 3.26 -0.05
CA SER A 55 -5.15 4.32 0.01
C SER A 55 -5.68 4.64 -1.39
N LEU A 56 -6.98 4.89 -1.48
CA LEU A 56 -7.63 5.34 -2.72
C LEU A 56 -7.89 6.85 -2.65
N HIS A 57 -7.63 7.53 -3.76
CA HIS A 57 -7.91 8.95 -3.92
C HIS A 57 -8.62 9.22 -5.24
N PRO A 58 -9.49 10.25 -5.30
CA PRO A 58 -10.04 10.73 -6.56
C PRO A 58 -8.93 11.16 -7.53
N HIS A 59 -9.09 10.82 -8.82
CA HIS A 59 -8.20 11.27 -9.89
C HIS A 59 -9.03 11.69 -11.11
N PRO A 60 -8.62 12.72 -11.88
CA PRO A 60 -9.37 13.15 -13.08
C PRO A 60 -9.61 12.03 -14.10
N GLU A 61 -8.68 11.06 -14.16
CA GLU A 61 -8.73 9.92 -15.09
C GLU A 61 -9.36 8.65 -14.47
N GLY A 62 -9.87 8.72 -13.23
CA GLY A 62 -10.46 7.59 -12.53
C GLY A 62 -10.13 7.59 -11.04
N ALA A 63 -9.32 6.62 -10.60
CA ALA A 63 -8.88 6.49 -9.22
C ALA A 63 -7.36 6.42 -9.09
N LEU A 64 -6.80 7.11 -8.10
CA LEU A 64 -5.40 7.00 -7.75
C LEU A 64 -5.25 6.00 -6.60
N VAL A 65 -4.56 4.90 -6.85
CA VAL A 65 -4.13 3.95 -5.84
C VAL A 65 -2.76 4.37 -5.36
N ARG A 66 -2.62 4.60 -4.05
CA ARG A 66 -1.34 4.95 -3.42
C ARG A 66 -0.96 3.90 -2.39
N HIS A 67 0.23 3.34 -2.56
CA HIS A 67 0.85 2.43 -1.61
C HIS A 67 2.02 3.13 -0.90
N ARG A 68 1.97 3.20 0.43
CA ARG A 68 3.01 3.77 1.28
C ARG A 68 3.59 2.71 2.20
N VAL A 69 4.91 2.72 2.34
CA VAL A 69 5.63 1.87 3.29
C VAL A 69 6.27 2.75 4.36
N TYR A 70 5.95 2.47 5.62
CA TYR A 70 6.47 3.18 6.77
C TYR A 70 7.35 2.27 7.64
N ASN A 71 8.37 2.86 8.25
CA ASN A 71 9.09 2.29 9.37
C ASN A 71 8.36 2.63 10.69
N ILE A 72 7.89 1.61 11.39
CA ILE A 72 7.23 1.66 12.70
C ILE A 72 8.14 1.21 13.86
N ALA A 73 9.40 0.82 13.61
CA ALA A 73 10.30 0.30 14.64
C ALA A 73 10.58 1.36 15.72
N ARG A 74 10.30 1.01 16.99
CA ARG A 74 10.59 1.86 18.16
C ARG A 74 12.07 1.83 18.55
N GLN A 75 12.72 0.69 18.35
CA GLN A 75 14.15 0.46 18.62
C GLN A 75 14.77 -0.29 17.43
N GLY A 76 16.06 -0.05 17.14
CA GLY A 76 16.73 -0.65 15.98
C GLY A 76 16.23 -0.13 14.63
N ASN A 77 15.75 1.11 14.58
CA ASN A 77 15.20 1.74 13.36
C ASN A 77 16.21 1.84 12.19
N TRP A 78 17.51 1.67 12.47
CA TRP A 78 18.60 1.63 11.50
C TRP A 78 18.76 0.24 10.86
N ALA A 79 18.29 -0.83 11.50
CA ALA A 79 18.50 -2.20 11.05
C ALA A 79 17.91 -2.52 9.66
N PRO A 80 16.72 -2.01 9.28
CA PRO A 80 16.23 -2.14 7.91
C PRO A 80 17.19 -1.52 6.88
N TYR A 81 17.81 -0.38 7.21
CA TYR A 81 18.80 0.32 6.37
C TYR A 81 20.12 -0.43 6.25
N LEU A 82 20.53 -1.14 7.30
CA LEU A 82 21.72 -1.99 7.25
C LEU A 82 21.50 -3.27 6.44
N ALA A 83 20.25 -3.77 6.41
CA ALA A 83 19.82 -4.81 5.50
C ALA A 83 19.68 -4.27 4.06
N ASN A 84 20.66 -3.51 3.57
CA ASN A 84 20.72 -2.77 2.30
C ASN A 84 20.26 -3.58 1.05
N LYS A 85 20.29 -4.91 1.13
CA LYS A 85 19.70 -5.83 0.14
C LYS A 85 18.17 -5.74 0.01
N LEU A 86 17.45 -5.37 1.08
CA LEU A 86 16.00 -5.12 1.08
C LEU A 86 15.62 -3.83 0.37
N PHE A 87 16.55 -2.92 0.06
CA PHE A 87 16.26 -1.68 -0.64
C PHE A 87 16.73 -1.70 -2.09
N LEU A 88 17.78 -2.47 -2.38
CA LEU A 88 18.23 -2.74 -3.75
C LEU A 88 17.17 -3.58 -4.49
N GLY A 89 16.50 -2.97 -5.47
CA GLY A 89 15.46 -3.61 -6.28
C GLY A 89 14.07 -3.64 -5.63
N TYR A 90 13.93 -3.25 -4.37
CA TYR A 90 12.63 -3.21 -3.69
C TYR A 90 11.70 -2.15 -4.26
N ARG A 91 12.24 -0.98 -4.65
CA ARG A 91 11.43 0.02 -5.37
C ARG A 91 10.91 -0.54 -6.70
N ALA A 92 11.77 -1.18 -7.49
CA ALA A 92 11.37 -1.80 -8.74
C ALA A 92 10.33 -2.91 -8.54
N ARG A 93 10.45 -3.68 -7.45
CA ARG A 93 9.46 -4.70 -7.05
C ARG A 93 8.14 -4.06 -6.61
N LEU A 94 8.16 -2.98 -5.84
CA LEU A 94 6.96 -2.23 -5.45
C LEU A 94 6.26 -1.63 -6.66
N GLU A 95 7.01 -1.03 -7.59
CA GLU A 95 6.47 -0.50 -8.84
C GLU A 95 5.87 -1.62 -9.71
N ALA A 96 6.52 -2.78 -9.81
CA ALA A 96 5.97 -3.94 -10.51
C ALA A 96 4.69 -4.46 -9.85
N SER A 97 4.67 -4.57 -8.53
CA SER A 97 3.48 -4.94 -7.76
C SER A 97 2.35 -3.93 -7.91
N MET A 98 2.66 -2.63 -7.99
CA MET A 98 1.67 -1.58 -8.22
C MET A 98 1.08 -1.69 -9.62
N ARG A 99 1.89 -1.92 -10.66
CA ARG A 99 1.39 -2.15 -12.03
C ARG A 99 0.45 -3.35 -12.10
N GLU A 100 0.80 -4.44 -11.43
CA GLU A 100 -0.05 -5.63 -11.37
C GLU A 100 -1.36 -5.34 -10.65
N ARG A 101 -1.30 -4.60 -9.54
CA ARG A 101 -2.50 -4.18 -8.81
C ARG A 101 -3.40 -3.26 -9.61
N VAL A 102 -2.83 -2.31 -10.36
CA VAL A 102 -3.59 -1.44 -11.28
C VAL A 102 -4.37 -2.30 -12.28
N ARG A 103 -3.71 -3.27 -12.93
CA ARG A 103 -4.38 -4.18 -13.87
C ARG A 103 -5.52 -4.97 -13.23
N GLN A 104 -5.30 -5.52 -12.03
CA GLN A 104 -6.34 -6.24 -11.29
C GLN A 104 -7.54 -5.36 -10.93
N LEU A 105 -7.30 -4.07 -10.66
CA LEU A 105 -8.34 -3.11 -10.34
C LEU A 105 -9.01 -2.50 -11.57
N GLU A 106 -8.38 -2.55 -12.75
CA GLU A 106 -8.99 -2.14 -14.03
C GLU A 106 -10.02 -3.18 -14.53
N GLY A 107 -9.79 -4.47 -14.26
CA GLY A 107 -10.69 -5.57 -14.60
C GLY A 107 -10.27 -6.32 -15.86
#